data_AF-A0A8C0FRR5-F1
#
_entry.id   AF-A0A8C0FRR5-F1
#
_cell.length_a   1.000
_cell.length_b   1.000
_cell.length_c   1.000
_cell.angle_alpha   90.00
_cell.angle_beta   90.00
_cell.angle_gamma   90.00
#
_symmetry.space_group_name_H-M   'P 1'
#
loop_
_entity.id
_entity.type
_entity.pdbx_description
1 polymer ?
#
loop_
_entity_poly.entity_id
_entity_poly.type
_entity_poly.pdbx_seq_one_letter_code
_entity_poly.pdbx_strand_id
1 'polypeptide(L)'
;MASMRRYSRYARRLRASRTVHFPNDVVFQDHIRQGDLEQVGRFIRARKVTLDTIYPSGMAALHEAVLTGNLDCVKLLVKYGADIHQKDENGWTPLHMACSDGYADIAR
;
A
#
# COMPACT_ATOMS: atom_id res chain seq x y z
N MET A 1 -16.17 6.61 5.27
CA MET A 1 -16.58 7.34 4.04
C MET A 1 -15.44 8.15 3.37
N ALA A 2 -14.31 8.42 4.04
CA ALA A 2 -13.17 9.14 3.44
C ALA A 2 -12.33 8.29 2.45
N SER A 3 -12.18 6.99 2.72
CA SER A 3 -11.43 6.01 1.90
C SER A 3 -11.93 5.91 0.45
N MET A 4 -13.25 5.90 0.23
CA MET A 4 -13.86 5.76 -1.10
C MET A 4 -13.70 7.00 -1.99
N ARG A 5 -13.60 8.21 -1.41
CA ARG A 5 -13.34 9.44 -2.17
C ARG A 5 -11.92 9.48 -2.76
N ARG A 6 -10.92 8.89 -2.10
CA ARG A 6 -9.53 8.81 -2.60
C ARG A 6 -9.41 7.84 -3.79
N TYR A 7 -10.10 6.69 -3.73
CA TYR A 7 -10.21 5.72 -4.83
C TYR A 7 -10.73 6.32 -6.16
N SER A 8 -11.66 7.28 -6.07
CA SER A 8 -12.33 7.84 -7.26
C SER A 8 -11.45 8.71 -8.17
N ARG A 9 -10.35 9.28 -7.64
CA ARG A 9 -9.35 9.99 -8.46
C ARG A 9 -8.37 9.00 -9.10
N TYR A 10 -8.07 7.92 -8.38
CA TYR A 10 -7.15 6.86 -8.83
C TYR A 10 -7.67 6.11 -10.06
N ALA A 11 -8.93 5.69 -10.06
CA ALA A 11 -9.54 4.95 -11.18
C ALA A 11 -9.50 5.74 -12.52
N ARG A 12 -9.46 7.08 -12.47
CA ARG A 12 -9.32 7.93 -13.65
C ARG A 12 -7.89 8.05 -14.17
N ARG A 13 -6.88 7.94 -13.29
CA ARG A 13 -5.45 8.08 -13.62
C ARG A 13 -4.85 6.80 -14.20
N LEU A 14 -5.38 5.63 -13.83
CA LEU A 14 -5.01 4.31 -14.36
C LEU A 14 -5.14 4.18 -15.89
N ARG A 15 -6.00 4.99 -16.53
CA ARG A 15 -6.10 5.03 -18.00
C ARG A 15 -5.01 5.88 -18.70
N ALA A 16 -4.25 6.68 -17.95
CA ALA A 16 -3.40 7.73 -18.51
C ALA A 16 -1.90 7.55 -18.25
N SER A 17 -1.48 6.76 -17.26
CA SER A 17 -0.06 6.71 -16.86
C SER A 17 0.70 5.57 -17.52
N ARG A 18 1.52 5.93 -18.52
CA ARG A 18 2.52 5.09 -19.20
C ARG A 18 3.80 5.00 -18.35
N THR A 19 3.69 4.54 -17.11
CA THR A 19 4.83 4.25 -16.23
C THR A 19 5.10 2.75 -16.28
N VAL A 20 6.37 2.39 -16.49
CA VAL A 20 6.83 1.01 -16.64
C VAL A 20 6.72 0.32 -15.28
N HIS A 21 5.56 -0.30 -15.02
CA HIS A 21 5.35 -1.17 -13.87
C HIS A 21 5.76 -2.59 -14.21
N PHE A 22 6.58 -3.19 -13.36
CA PHE A 22 6.85 -4.62 -13.46
C PHE A 22 5.58 -5.38 -13.04
N PRO A 23 5.19 -6.45 -13.74
CA PRO A 23 3.98 -7.22 -13.43
C PRO A 23 3.90 -7.64 -11.95
N ASN A 24 5.05 -7.84 -11.29
CA ASN A 24 5.12 -8.27 -9.90
C ASN A 24 4.59 -7.23 -8.91
N ASP A 25 4.76 -5.92 -9.16
CA ASP A 25 4.33 -4.87 -8.22
C ASP A 25 2.79 -4.76 -8.18
N VAL A 26 2.14 -4.90 -9.34
CA VAL A 26 0.68 -4.89 -9.46
C VAL A 26 0.07 -6.14 -8.81
N VAL A 27 0.64 -7.31 -9.10
CA VAL A 27 0.19 -8.58 -8.49
C VAL A 27 0.40 -8.56 -6.96
N PHE A 28 1.53 -8.01 -6.51
CA PHE A 28 1.81 -7.84 -5.08
C PHE A 28 0.82 -6.90 -4.40
N GLN A 29 0.48 -5.79 -5.05
CA GLN A 29 -0.55 -4.86 -4.57
C GLN A 29 -1.91 -5.57 -4.39
N ASP A 30 -2.31 -6.42 -5.35
CA ASP A 30 -3.55 -7.17 -5.25
C ASP A 30 -3.56 -8.16 -4.08
N HIS A 31 -2.44 -8.85 -3.81
CA HIS A 31 -2.30 -9.70 -2.63
C HIS A 31 -2.41 -8.91 -1.31
N ILE A 32 -1.86 -7.69 -1.25
CA ILE A 32 -2.02 -6.81 -0.05
C ILE A 32 -3.50 -6.45 0.16
N ARG A 33 -4.22 -6.09 -0.92
CA ARG A 33 -5.65 -5.75 -0.84
C ARG A 33 -6.51 -6.92 -0.42
N GLN A 34 -6.19 -8.12 -0.91
CA GLN A 34 -6.86 -9.36 -0.53
C GLN A 34 -6.49 -9.84 0.88
N GLY A 35 -5.39 -9.31 1.46
CA GLY A 35 -4.89 -9.75 2.76
C GLY A 35 -4.18 -11.09 2.72
N ASP A 36 -3.67 -11.51 1.56
CA ASP A 36 -2.96 -12.77 1.38
C ASP A 36 -1.52 -12.66 1.91
N LEU A 37 -1.38 -12.84 3.22
CA LEU A 37 -0.10 -12.73 3.94
C LEU A 37 0.97 -13.70 3.43
N GLU A 38 0.56 -14.88 2.96
CA GLU A 38 1.47 -15.90 2.46
C GLU A 38 2.14 -15.40 1.18
N GLN A 39 1.34 -14.97 0.22
CA GLN A 39 1.84 -14.45 -1.04
C GLN A 39 2.58 -13.14 -0.84
N VAL A 40 2.09 -12.22 0.00
CA VAL A 40 2.83 -11.00 0.36
C VAL A 40 4.21 -11.37 0.89
N GLY A 41 4.30 -12.26 1.88
CA GLY A 41 5.59 -12.69 2.41
C GLY A 41 6.48 -13.40 1.38
N ARG A 42 5.89 -14.14 0.43
CA ARG A 42 6.63 -14.84 -0.63
C ARG A 42 7.27 -13.86 -1.62
N PHE A 43 6.54 -12.84 -2.07
CA PHE A 43 7.07 -11.82 -2.99
C PHE A 43 8.23 -11.03 -2.37
N ILE A 44 8.09 -10.65 -1.10
CA ILE A 44 9.12 -9.92 -0.36
C ILE A 44 10.39 -10.76 -0.20
N ARG A 45 10.26 -12.02 0.27
CA ARG A 45 11.40 -12.94 0.45
C ARG A 45 12.11 -13.25 -0.87
N ALA A 46 11.36 -13.35 -1.97
CA ALA A 46 11.91 -13.55 -3.29
C ALA A 46 12.58 -12.29 -3.89
N ARG A 47 12.57 -11.15 -3.17
CA ARG A 47 13.09 -9.85 -3.62
C ARG A 47 12.54 -9.44 -4.99
N LYS A 48 11.27 -9.79 -5.26
CA LYS A 48 10.60 -9.51 -6.53
C LYS A 48 9.93 -8.15 -6.60
N VAL A 49 9.91 -7.43 -5.47
CA VAL A 49 9.18 -6.18 -5.25
C VAL A 49 10.00 -5.25 -4.37
N THR A 50 9.73 -3.95 -4.49
CA THR A 50 10.24 -2.91 -3.59
C THR A 50 9.07 -2.36 -2.79
N LEU A 51 9.21 -2.25 -1.46
CA LEU A 51 8.08 -1.97 -0.56
C LEU A 51 7.67 -0.48 -0.58
N ASP A 52 8.62 0.38 -0.90
CA ASP A 52 8.45 1.84 -0.90
C ASP A 52 8.05 2.37 -2.28
N THR A 53 7.89 1.47 -3.26
CA THR A 53 7.40 1.83 -4.58
C THR A 53 6.04 2.47 -4.48
N ILE A 54 5.93 3.67 -5.05
CA ILE A 54 4.65 4.34 -5.25
C ILE A 54 3.96 3.69 -6.45
N TYR A 55 2.85 3.01 -6.20
CA TYR A 55 2.00 2.42 -7.24
C TYR A 55 1.37 3.51 -8.11
N PRO A 56 0.59 3.16 -9.14
CA PRO A 56 -0.23 4.14 -9.85
C PRO A 56 -1.23 4.91 -8.94
N SER A 57 -1.46 4.46 -7.68
CA SER A 57 -2.46 5.00 -6.75
C SER A 57 -2.36 6.47 -6.32
N GLY A 58 -1.22 7.17 -6.36
CA GLY A 58 0.08 6.70 -5.96
C GLY A 58 0.22 6.62 -4.45
N MET A 59 0.07 5.39 -3.98
CA MET A 59 0.26 4.93 -2.62
C MET A 59 1.36 3.87 -2.63
N ALA A 60 2.08 3.71 -1.52
CA ALA A 60 3.01 2.58 -1.35
C ALA A 60 2.30 1.32 -0.82
N ALA A 61 3.04 0.21 -0.71
CA ALA A 61 2.54 -1.04 -0.12
C ALA A 61 1.96 -0.84 1.29
N LEU A 62 2.66 -0.09 2.15
CA LEU A 62 2.20 0.21 3.50
C LEU A 62 0.90 1.03 3.51
N HIS A 63 0.75 1.97 2.58
CA HIS A 63 -0.45 2.79 2.48
C HIS A 63 -1.69 1.92 2.16
N GLU A 64 -1.58 1.01 1.21
CA GLU A 64 -2.68 0.09 0.85
C GLU A 64 -3.04 -0.85 2.02
N ALA A 65 -2.03 -1.38 2.74
CA ALA A 65 -2.27 -2.22 3.91
C ALA A 65 -2.98 -1.47 5.06
N VAL A 66 -2.64 -0.20 5.27
CA VAL A 66 -3.36 0.67 6.22
C VAL A 66 -4.77 0.94 5.72
N LEU A 67 -4.96 1.25 4.44
CA LEU A 67 -6.26 1.57 3.84
C LEU A 67 -7.27 0.42 3.98
N THR A 68 -6.79 -0.83 3.82
CA THR A 68 -7.61 -2.04 4.02
C THR A 68 -7.83 -2.39 5.50
N GLY A 69 -7.18 -1.69 6.44
CA GLY A 69 -7.25 -1.97 7.86
C GLY A 69 -6.58 -3.30 8.26
N ASN A 70 -5.75 -3.87 7.37
CA ASN A 70 -5.14 -5.17 7.62
C ASN A 70 -3.85 -5.01 8.43
N LEU A 71 -4.00 -5.07 9.76
CA LEU A 71 -2.90 -4.93 10.71
C LEU A 71 -1.79 -5.97 10.51
N ASP A 72 -2.13 -7.20 10.12
CA ASP A 72 -1.13 -8.24 9.90
C ASP A 72 -0.28 -7.96 8.66
N CYS A 73 -0.88 -7.45 7.58
CA CYS A 73 -0.14 -6.98 6.40
C CYS A 73 0.79 -5.82 6.76
N VAL A 74 0.31 -4.85 7.56
CA VAL A 74 1.14 -3.72 8.02
C VAL A 74 2.35 -4.24 8.81
N LYS A 75 2.12 -5.09 9.81
CA LYS A 75 3.20 -5.68 10.61
C LYS A 75 4.20 -6.46 9.76
N LEU A 76 3.72 -7.20 8.78
CA LEU A 76 4.57 -7.98 7.88
C LEU A 76 5.46 -7.05 7.03
N LEU A 77 4.90 -6.01 6.41
CA LEU A 77 5.64 -5.05 5.60
C LEU A 77 6.69 -4.30 6.43
N VAL A 78 6.33 -3.82 7.63
CA VAL A 78 7.26 -3.15 8.55
C VAL A 78 8.38 -4.09 8.99
N LYS A 79 8.06 -5.35 9.32
CA LYS A 79 9.05 -6.36 9.70
C LYS A 79 10.10 -6.60 8.61
N TYR A 80 9.73 -6.44 7.34
CA TYR A 80 10.65 -6.57 6.20
C TYR A 80 11.32 -5.25 5.78
N GLY A 81 11.15 -4.18 6.56
CA GLY A 81 11.85 -2.91 6.37
C GLY A 81 11.18 -1.94 5.40
N ALA A 82 9.86 -2.03 5.21
CA ALA A 82 9.13 -0.99 4.51
C ALA A 82 9.23 0.35 5.26
N ASP A 83 9.41 1.44 4.53
CA ASP A 83 9.54 2.78 5.09
C ASP A 83 8.20 3.30 5.63
N ILE A 84 8.10 3.37 6.96
CA ILE A 84 6.93 3.89 7.69
C ILE A 84 6.72 5.40 7.51
N HIS A 85 7.73 6.11 7.01
CA HIS A 85 7.68 7.55 6.73
C HIS A 85 7.51 7.87 5.25
N GLN A 86 7.44 6.86 4.38
CA GLN A 86 7.20 7.04 2.96
C GLN A 86 5.96 7.89 2.77
N LYS A 87 6.05 8.90 1.92
CA LYS A 87 4.91 9.75 1.57
C LYS A 87 4.25 9.25 0.30
N ASP A 88 2.92 9.22 0.29
CA ASP A 88 2.13 9.03 -0.92
C ASP A 88 2.20 10.27 -1.85
N GLU A 89 1.54 10.21 -3.01
CA GLU A 89 1.46 11.34 -3.95
C GLU A 89 0.82 12.61 -3.37
N ASN A 90 0.07 12.48 -2.27
CA ASN A 90 -0.60 13.57 -1.59
C ASN A 90 0.25 14.10 -0.41
N GLY A 91 1.44 13.55 -0.17
CA GLY A 91 2.32 13.91 0.94
C GLY A 91 1.94 13.26 2.28
N TRP A 92 0.99 12.32 2.28
CA TRP A 92 0.53 11.63 3.49
C TRP A 92 1.44 10.44 3.78
N THR A 93 1.70 10.20 5.06
CA THR A 93 2.38 8.97 5.50
C THR A 93 1.34 7.90 5.85
N PRO A 94 1.74 6.63 5.98
CA PRO A 94 0.87 5.56 6.46
C PRO A 94 0.17 5.92 7.78
N LEU A 95 0.89 6.58 8.70
CA LEU A 95 0.35 7.05 9.97
C LEU A 95 -0.75 8.12 9.81
N HIS A 96 -0.57 9.10 8.90
CA HIS A 96 -1.61 10.09 8.62
C HIS A 96 -2.91 9.41 8.15
N MET A 97 -2.79 8.34 7.37
CA MET A 97 -3.96 7.57 6.93
C MET A 97 -4.59 6.77 8.06
N ALA A 98 -3.80 6.08 8.88
CA ALA A 98 -4.30 5.30 10.01
C ALA A 98 -5.11 6.18 10.98
N CYS A 99 -4.60 7.38 11.29
CA CYS A 99 -5.30 8.36 12.13
C CYS A 99 -6.58 8.88 11.46
N SER A 100 -6.54 9.15 10.15
CA SER A 100 -7.69 9.69 9.41
C SER A 100 -8.83 8.69 9.26
N ASP A 101 -8.53 7.40 9.13
CA ASP A 101 -9.53 6.34 8.94
C ASP A 101 -9.94 5.67 10.27
N GLY A 102 -9.32 6.06 11.39
CA GLY A 102 -9.69 5.60 12.73
C GLY A 102 -9.09 4.24 13.11
N TYR A 103 -8.04 3.81 12.43
CA TYR A 103 -7.32 2.56 12.72
C TYR A 103 -6.34 2.74 13.87
N ALA A 104 -6.87 2.93 15.08
CA ALA A 104 -6.10 3.16 16.30
C ALA A 104 -5.05 2.06 16.56
N ASP A 105 -5.37 0.81 16.23
CA ASP A 105 -4.46 -0.34 16.42
C ASP A 105 -3.25 -0.32 15.46
N ILE A 106 -3.38 0.36 14.31
CA ILE A 106 -2.31 0.52 13.32
C ILE A 106 -1.49 1.78 13.62
N ALA A 107 -2.10 2.80 14.21
CA ALA A 107 -1.47 4.08 14.55
C ALA A 107 -0.65 4.05 15.85
N ARG A 108 -0.65 2.92 16.56
CA ARG A 108 -0.01 2.76 17.87
C ARG A 108 1.33 2.07 17.76
#